data_AF-A0A1D9FYF3-F1
#
_entry.id   AF-A0A1D9FYF3-F1
#
_cell.length_a   1.000
_cell.length_b   1.000
_cell.length_c   1.000
_cell.angle_alpha   90.00
_cell.angle_beta   90.00
_cell.angle_gamma   90.00
#
_symmetry.space_group_name_H-M   'P 1'
#
loop_
_entity.id
_entity.type
_entity.pdbx_description
1 polymer ?
#
loop_
_entity_poly.entity_id
_entity_poly.type
_entity_poly.pdbx_seq_one_letter_code
_entity_poly.pdbx_strand_id
1 'polypeptide(L)'
;MIIIEFKAKGKESQYAAIDEAIRTVKFIRNSCIRLWMDNKGTGKYDLSKYCKVLAKQFPFANELNSTARQAASERAWSSIVRFYDNCKKKVPGKKGYPKFQKHCRSVEYKQSGWKLSPDKKSITFRDKKGIGKLKLKGKWDLWRFDLKQIKRVRIVKRADGYYVQFCVAVDVKEELTPSKRTLGLDVGLKEFYTDSDGNTEPNPRFYRNGEKRAIFYQRRVSRKKKGKAVGHASRTANRNKAINRLGRHHLKISRQREEHAKRLVRSYRKKSAAFIVDRLCIKGGRFCCKAALF
;
A
#
# COMPACT_ATOMS: atom_id res chain seq x y z
N MET A 1 -8.52 -6.51 11.00
CA MET A 1 -8.72 -6.17 9.58
C MET A 1 -7.73 -6.95 8.72
N ILE A 2 -8.24 -7.77 7.79
CA ILE A 2 -7.42 -8.49 6.80
C ILE A 2 -7.45 -7.72 5.48
N ILE A 3 -6.35 -7.77 4.72
CA ILE A 3 -6.28 -7.21 3.37
C ILE A 3 -6.25 -8.36 2.36
N ILE A 4 -7.25 -8.43 1.50
CA ILE A 4 -7.30 -9.38 0.39
C ILE A 4 -7.05 -8.63 -0.91
N GLU A 5 -6.06 -9.08 -1.69
CA GLU A 5 -5.64 -8.40 -2.92
C GLU A 5 -5.94 -9.25 -4.15
N PHE A 6 -6.53 -8.61 -5.17
CA PHE A 6 -6.81 -9.17 -6.48
C PHE A 6 -6.16 -8.33 -7.56
N LYS A 7 -5.62 -8.97 -8.60
CA LYS A 7 -5.18 -8.26 -9.80
C LYS A 7 -6.40 -7.79 -10.58
N ALA A 8 -6.46 -6.52 -10.92
CA ALA A 8 -7.52 -5.95 -11.73
C ALA A 8 -7.19 -6.11 -13.21
N LYS A 9 -8.13 -6.66 -13.99
CA LYS A 9 -8.08 -6.66 -15.46
C LYS A 9 -9.21 -5.78 -16.00
N GLY A 10 -8.82 -4.79 -16.81
CA GLY A 10 -9.70 -3.90 -17.55
C GLY A 10 -9.09 -3.50 -18.90
N LYS A 11 -9.79 -2.63 -19.62
CA LYS A 11 -9.36 -1.99 -20.88
C LYS A 11 -8.37 -0.85 -20.60
N GLU A 12 -7.65 -0.40 -21.64
CA GLU A 12 -6.68 0.69 -21.51
C GLU A 12 -7.31 2.01 -21.06
N SER A 13 -8.51 2.33 -21.57
CA SER A 13 -9.30 3.49 -21.12
C SER A 13 -9.60 3.45 -19.62
N GLN A 14 -9.93 2.27 -19.08
CA GLN A 14 -10.18 2.10 -17.65
C GLN A 14 -8.91 2.28 -16.82
N TYR A 15 -7.75 1.86 -17.33
CA TYR A 15 -6.47 2.11 -16.66
C TYR A 15 -6.10 3.60 -16.65
N ALA A 16 -6.41 4.33 -17.72
CA ALA A 16 -6.25 5.78 -17.78
C ALA A 16 -7.16 6.48 -16.76
N ALA A 17 -8.43 6.06 -16.65
CA ALA A 17 -9.37 6.55 -15.64
C ALA A 17 -8.88 6.31 -14.20
N ILE A 18 -8.31 5.13 -13.92
CA ILE A 18 -7.71 4.83 -12.60
C ILE A 18 -6.53 5.76 -12.33
N ASP A 19 -5.67 5.99 -13.32
CA ASP A 19 -4.53 6.91 -13.17
C ASP A 19 -4.98 8.33 -12.88
N GLU A 20 -6.05 8.77 -13.53
CA GLU A 20 -6.67 10.07 -13.29
C GLU A 20 -7.26 10.17 -11.88
N ALA A 21 -8.01 9.16 -11.42
CA ALA A 21 -8.51 9.09 -10.05
C ALA A 21 -7.38 9.17 -9.02
N ILE A 22 -6.26 8.48 -9.26
CA ILE A 22 -5.06 8.55 -8.40
C ILE A 22 -4.45 9.96 -8.39
N ARG A 23 -4.45 10.67 -9.53
CA ARG A 23 -4.00 12.08 -9.61
C ARG A 23 -4.93 13.00 -8.83
N THR A 24 -6.24 12.83 -8.94
CA THR A 24 -7.24 13.59 -8.16
C THR A 24 -7.04 13.38 -6.66
N VAL A 25 -6.82 12.14 -6.21
CA VAL A 25 -6.50 11.84 -4.79
C VAL A 25 -5.24 12.55 -4.32
N LYS A 26 -4.18 12.58 -5.17
CA LYS A 26 -2.94 13.29 -4.86
C LYS A 26 -3.19 14.80 -4.70
N PHE A 27 -3.96 15.38 -5.61
CA PHE A 27 -4.35 16.79 -5.57
C PHE A 27 -5.07 17.10 -4.25
N ILE A 28 -6.17 16.40 -3.96
CA ILE A 28 -6.97 16.63 -2.74
C ILE A 28 -6.13 16.50 -1.47
N ARG A 29 -5.32 15.44 -1.35
CA ARG A 29 -4.45 15.25 -0.18
C ARG A 29 -3.48 16.42 -0.01
N ASN A 30 -2.83 16.86 -1.09
CA ASN A 30 -1.85 17.93 -1.02
C ASN A 30 -2.51 19.28 -0.73
N SER A 31 -3.68 19.56 -1.30
CA SER A 31 -4.47 20.75 -0.99
C SER A 31 -4.92 20.76 0.48
N CYS A 32 -5.29 19.62 1.06
CA CYS A 32 -5.59 19.51 2.49
C CYS A 32 -4.36 19.79 3.37
N ILE A 33 -3.17 19.31 2.98
CA ILE A 33 -1.93 19.63 3.69
C ILE A 33 -1.63 21.12 3.58
N ARG A 34 -1.85 21.73 2.41
CA ARG A 34 -1.62 23.16 2.22
C ARG A 34 -2.56 23.99 3.10
N LEU A 35 -3.85 23.66 3.12
CA LEU A 35 -4.82 24.32 3.99
C LEU A 35 -4.40 24.26 5.47
N TRP A 36 -3.96 23.10 5.94
CA TRP A 36 -3.46 22.93 7.31
C TRP A 36 -2.18 23.73 7.60
N MET A 37 -1.29 23.89 6.62
CA MET A 37 -0.09 24.72 6.76
C MET A 37 -0.43 26.20 6.86
N ASP A 38 -1.44 26.65 6.11
CA ASP A 38 -1.80 28.06 6.00
C ASP A 38 -2.68 28.52 7.16
N ASN A 39 -3.48 27.62 7.75
CA ASN A 39 -4.44 27.95 8.80
C ASN A 39 -4.13 27.22 10.10
N LYS A 40 -3.83 27.98 11.16
CA LYS A 40 -3.70 27.45 12.52
C LYS A 40 -5.03 26.87 13.00
N GLY A 41 -4.99 25.76 13.73
CA GLY A 41 -6.19 25.13 14.31
C GLY A 41 -7.01 24.23 13.38
N THR A 42 -6.61 24.06 12.11
CA THR A 42 -7.33 23.19 11.15
C THR A 42 -7.45 21.75 11.67
N GLY A 43 -8.67 21.29 11.91
CA GLY A 43 -8.98 19.95 12.41
C GLY A 43 -9.34 18.94 11.33
N LYS A 44 -9.57 17.69 11.75
CA LYS A 44 -10.02 16.59 10.86
C LYS A 44 -11.28 16.93 10.07
N TYR A 45 -12.25 17.53 10.74
CA TYR A 45 -13.56 17.83 10.15
C TYR A 45 -13.47 18.95 9.12
N ASP A 46 -12.56 19.92 9.32
CA ASP A 46 -12.34 21.02 8.38
C ASP A 46 -11.74 20.51 7.07
N LEU A 47 -10.77 19.59 7.14
CA LEU A 47 -10.22 18.92 5.96
C LEU A 47 -11.29 18.11 5.20
N SER A 48 -12.25 17.52 5.92
CA SER A 48 -13.39 16.82 5.31
C SER A 48 -14.37 17.80 4.63
N LYS A 49 -14.69 18.92 5.27
CA LYS A 49 -15.50 20.00 4.68
C LYS A 49 -14.82 20.57 3.43
N TYR A 50 -13.50 20.76 3.48
CA TYR A 50 -12.72 21.29 2.36
C TYR A 50 -12.79 20.41 1.10
N CYS A 51 -12.98 19.10 1.23
CA CYS A 51 -13.20 18.20 0.08
C CYS A 51 -14.48 18.54 -0.71
N LYS A 52 -15.49 19.15 -0.07
CA LYS A 52 -16.68 19.67 -0.76
C LYS A 52 -16.35 20.94 -1.53
N VAL A 53 -15.59 21.85 -0.91
CA VAL A 53 -15.12 23.10 -1.54
C VAL A 53 -14.29 22.80 -2.79
N LEU A 54 -13.30 21.91 -2.67
CA LEU A 54 -12.47 21.49 -3.80
C LEU A 54 -13.27 20.88 -4.95
N ALA A 55 -14.33 20.15 -4.66
CA ALA A 55 -15.17 19.59 -5.71
C ALA A 55 -16.09 20.61 -6.38
N LYS A 56 -16.49 21.69 -5.68
CA LYS A 56 -17.20 22.79 -6.32
C LYS A 56 -16.27 23.58 -7.23
N GLN A 57 -15.02 23.82 -6.80
CA GLN A 57 -14.03 24.60 -7.54
C GLN A 57 -13.42 23.86 -8.73
N PHE A 58 -13.24 22.54 -8.62
CA PHE A 58 -12.52 21.74 -9.62
C PHE A 58 -13.41 20.60 -10.15
N PRO A 59 -13.87 20.67 -11.42
CA PRO A 59 -14.73 19.63 -12.01
C PRO A 59 -14.14 18.22 -11.91
N PHE A 60 -12.84 18.08 -12.22
CA PHE A 60 -12.12 16.81 -12.14
C PHE A 60 -12.07 16.22 -10.72
N ALA A 61 -12.23 17.05 -9.67
CA ALA A 61 -12.31 16.61 -8.28
C ALA A 61 -13.74 16.18 -7.93
N ASN A 62 -14.76 16.82 -8.51
CA ASN A 62 -16.15 16.42 -8.35
C ASN A 62 -16.44 15.04 -8.95
N GLU A 63 -15.77 14.71 -10.05
CA GLU A 63 -15.93 13.42 -10.73
C GLU A 63 -15.55 12.23 -9.85
N LEU A 64 -14.62 12.44 -8.91
CA LEU A 64 -14.25 11.42 -7.93
C LEU A 64 -15.34 11.28 -6.86
N ASN A 65 -15.65 10.04 -6.51
CA ASN A 65 -16.63 9.72 -5.47
C ASN A 65 -16.32 10.47 -4.14
N SER A 66 -17.35 10.99 -3.48
CA SER A 66 -17.23 11.77 -2.25
C SER A 66 -16.49 11.04 -1.13
N THR A 67 -16.71 9.73 -0.95
CA THR A 67 -16.01 8.94 0.07
C THR A 67 -14.54 8.75 -0.26
N ALA A 68 -14.18 8.70 -1.55
CA ALA A 68 -12.79 8.64 -1.97
C ALA A 68 -12.06 9.98 -1.77
N ARG A 69 -12.76 11.11 -1.97
CA ARG A 69 -12.24 12.43 -1.60
C ARG A 69 -11.98 12.53 -0.10
N GLN A 70 -12.93 12.10 0.72
CA GLN A 70 -12.76 12.06 2.18
C GLN A 70 -11.65 11.11 2.62
N ALA A 71 -11.49 9.96 1.98
CA ALA A 71 -10.37 9.05 2.27
C ALA A 71 -9.02 9.73 1.95
N ALA A 72 -8.96 10.60 0.94
CA ALA A 72 -7.77 11.38 0.63
C ALA A 72 -7.46 12.44 1.72
N SER A 73 -8.47 13.12 2.26
CA SER A 73 -8.27 14.06 3.38
C SER A 73 -7.93 13.34 4.68
N GLU A 74 -8.51 12.17 4.95
CA GLU A 74 -8.11 11.31 6.07
C GLU A 74 -6.62 10.94 6.00
N ARG A 75 -6.10 10.63 4.81
CA ARG A 75 -4.66 10.36 4.63
C ARG A 75 -3.77 11.58 4.90
N ALA A 76 -4.25 12.80 4.64
CA ALA A 76 -3.56 14.01 5.03
C ALA A 76 -3.57 14.17 6.55
N TRP A 77 -4.75 14.04 7.17
CA TRP A 77 -4.93 14.10 8.62
C TRP A 77 -4.08 13.08 9.36
N SER A 78 -4.05 11.82 8.93
CA SER A 78 -3.21 10.78 9.55
C SER A 78 -1.72 11.13 9.53
N SER A 79 -1.24 11.86 8.50
CA SER A 79 0.15 12.33 8.49
C SER A 79 0.41 13.47 9.48
N ILE A 80 -0.58 14.35 9.69
CA ILE A 80 -0.53 15.45 10.66
C ILE A 80 -0.55 14.89 12.09
N VAL A 81 -1.53 14.03 12.39
CA VAL A 81 -1.66 13.36 13.70
C VAL A 81 -0.38 12.63 14.06
N ARG A 82 0.15 11.83 13.12
CA ARG A 82 1.39 11.08 13.35
C ARG A 82 2.58 12.00 13.69
N PHE A 83 2.67 13.17 13.06
CA PHE A 83 3.73 14.12 13.37
C PHE A 83 3.61 14.63 14.81
N TYR A 84 2.42 15.07 15.23
CA TYR A 84 2.19 15.53 16.60
C TYR A 84 2.36 14.41 17.64
N ASP A 85 1.91 13.19 17.34
CA ASP A 85 2.11 12.03 18.21
C ASP A 85 3.60 11.74 18.41
N ASN A 86 4.41 11.84 17.34
CA ASN A 86 5.86 11.66 17.44
C ASN A 86 6.54 12.80 18.24
N CYS A 87 6.02 14.03 18.15
CA CYS A 87 6.48 15.14 18.96
C CYS A 87 6.18 14.89 20.44
N LYS A 88 4.94 14.53 20.78
CA LYS A 88 4.50 14.19 22.15
C LYS A 88 5.32 13.05 22.73
N LYS A 89 5.56 11.98 21.95
CA LYS A 89 6.35 10.80 22.36
C LYS A 89 7.86 11.04 22.36
N LYS A 90 8.35 12.25 22.07
CA LYS A 90 9.77 12.62 22.00
C LYS A 90 10.65 11.64 21.19
N VAL A 91 10.10 11.01 20.14
CA VAL A 91 10.81 9.99 19.32
C VAL A 91 12.14 10.53 18.76
N PRO A 92 13.29 9.85 18.95
CA PRO A 92 14.57 10.36 18.49
C PRO A 92 14.61 10.56 16.96
N GLY A 93 15.25 11.65 16.52
CA GLY A 93 15.41 11.98 15.09
C GLY A 93 14.21 12.71 14.45
N LYS A 94 14.03 12.51 13.14
CA LYS A 94 13.02 13.24 12.34
C LYS A 94 11.60 12.80 12.72
N LYS A 95 10.84 13.70 13.36
CA LYS A 95 9.44 13.49 13.77
C LYS A 95 8.48 13.25 12.59
N GLY A 96 8.90 13.59 11.37
CA GLY A 96 8.16 13.29 10.14
C GLY A 96 7.10 14.31 9.79
N TYR A 97 7.46 15.60 9.79
CA TYR A 97 6.58 16.70 9.39
C TYR A 97 5.83 16.39 8.07
N PRO A 98 4.52 16.67 7.97
CA PRO A 98 3.73 16.39 6.78
C PRO A 98 4.32 17.07 5.54
N LYS A 99 4.46 16.30 4.46
CA LYS A 99 4.96 16.80 3.16
C LYS A 99 3.98 16.51 2.04
N PHE A 100 4.02 17.37 1.02
CA PHE A 100 3.31 17.14 -0.23
C PHE A 100 3.77 15.83 -0.88
N GLN A 101 2.79 15.02 -1.29
CA GLN A 101 3.03 13.74 -1.93
C GLN A 101 3.39 13.96 -3.40
N LYS A 102 4.61 13.56 -3.76
CA LYS A 102 5.07 13.57 -5.16
C LYS A 102 4.47 12.41 -5.97
N HIS A 103 4.42 11.22 -5.36
CA HIS A 103 3.96 10.00 -6.01
C HIS A 103 2.79 9.37 -5.25
N CYS A 104 1.59 9.45 -5.84
CA CYS A 104 0.43 8.68 -5.39
C CYS A 104 0.30 7.41 -6.23
N ARG A 105 -0.15 6.34 -5.59
CA ARG A 105 -0.28 5.01 -6.19
C ARG A 105 -1.61 4.35 -5.87
N SER A 106 -2.52 5.03 -5.17
CA SER A 106 -3.78 4.39 -4.79
C SER A 106 -4.92 5.38 -4.60
N VAL A 107 -6.11 4.90 -4.95
CA VAL A 107 -7.40 5.50 -4.61
C VAL A 107 -8.14 4.52 -3.70
N GLU A 108 -8.80 5.06 -2.68
CA GLU A 108 -9.52 4.26 -1.69
C GLU A 108 -10.94 4.77 -1.57
N TYR A 109 -11.86 3.83 -1.59
CA TYR A 109 -13.29 4.01 -1.45
C TYR A 109 -13.67 3.38 -0.10
N LYS A 110 -14.59 4.02 0.63
CA LYS A 110 -15.11 3.49 1.90
C LYS A 110 -16.21 2.47 1.61
N GLN A 111 -17.43 2.72 2.05
CA GLN A 111 -18.58 1.84 1.82
C GLN A 111 -19.37 2.17 0.54
N SER A 112 -19.06 3.28 -0.14
CA SER A 112 -19.75 3.69 -1.38
C SER A 112 -18.78 3.91 -2.54
N GLY A 113 -19.33 4.10 -3.74
CA GLY A 113 -18.54 4.30 -4.96
C GLY A 113 -18.10 3.02 -5.66
N TRP A 114 -18.49 1.86 -5.13
CA TRP A 114 -18.26 0.56 -5.75
C TRP A 114 -19.49 -0.36 -5.58
N LYS A 115 -19.56 -1.42 -6.39
CA LYS A 115 -20.53 -2.53 -6.28
C LYS A 115 -19.83 -3.81 -6.73
N LEU A 116 -19.86 -4.84 -5.90
CA LEU A 116 -19.35 -6.16 -6.26
C LEU A 116 -20.42 -6.89 -7.09
N SER A 117 -20.03 -7.64 -8.11
CA SER A 117 -20.97 -8.46 -8.87
C SER A 117 -21.45 -9.66 -8.03
N PRO A 118 -22.63 -10.25 -8.33
CA PRO A 118 -23.16 -11.40 -7.58
C PRO A 118 -22.19 -12.59 -7.57
N ASP A 119 -21.51 -12.84 -8.69
CA ASP A 119 -20.46 -13.87 -8.82
C ASP A 119 -19.15 -13.52 -8.10
N LYS A 120 -19.04 -12.31 -7.53
CA LYS A 120 -17.87 -11.76 -6.81
C LYS A 120 -16.54 -11.81 -7.59
N LYS A 121 -16.58 -12.05 -8.91
CA LYS A 121 -15.42 -12.08 -9.82
C LYS A 121 -15.15 -10.72 -10.48
N SER A 122 -16.04 -9.76 -10.32
CA SER A 122 -15.87 -8.42 -10.86
C SER A 122 -16.34 -7.34 -9.88
N ILE A 123 -15.79 -6.15 -10.05
CA ILE A 123 -16.17 -4.98 -9.25
C ILE A 123 -16.44 -3.81 -10.18
N THR A 124 -17.52 -3.10 -9.96
CA THR A 124 -17.90 -1.91 -10.70
C THR A 124 -17.69 -0.68 -9.83
N PHE A 125 -16.84 0.23 -10.27
CA PHE A 125 -16.67 1.54 -9.65
C PHE A 125 -17.68 2.52 -10.28
N ARG A 126 -18.43 3.22 -9.42
CA ARG A 126 -19.53 4.12 -9.80
C ARG A 126 -19.15 5.58 -9.55
N ASP A 127 -17.97 5.97 -10.01
CA ASP A 127 -17.54 7.37 -10.05
C ASP A 127 -17.74 7.95 -11.45
N LYS A 128 -17.68 9.27 -11.57
CA LYS A 128 -17.79 9.95 -12.88
C LYS A 128 -16.45 9.95 -13.63
N LYS A 129 -15.43 9.24 -13.11
CA LYS A 129 -14.12 9.08 -13.77
C LYS A 129 -14.13 8.01 -14.86
N GLY A 130 -15.20 7.22 -14.98
CA GLY A 130 -15.31 6.22 -16.03
C GLY A 130 -14.46 4.96 -15.83
N ILE A 131 -14.13 4.61 -14.57
CA ILE A 131 -13.42 3.36 -14.28
C ILE A 131 -14.28 2.14 -14.66
N GLY A 132 -15.56 2.17 -14.31
CA GLY A 132 -16.53 1.12 -14.66
C GLY A 132 -16.21 -0.26 -14.05
N LYS A 133 -16.53 -1.32 -14.80
CA LYS A 133 -16.42 -2.72 -14.36
C LYS A 133 -15.02 -3.29 -14.62
N LEU A 134 -14.38 -3.81 -13.57
CA LEU A 134 -13.08 -4.48 -13.62
C LEU A 134 -13.21 -5.96 -13.24
N LYS A 135 -12.52 -6.84 -13.96
CA LYS A 135 -12.42 -8.26 -13.61
C LYS A 135 -11.37 -8.46 -12.54
N LEU A 136 -11.71 -9.19 -11.47
CA LEU A 136 -10.81 -9.57 -10.39
C LEU A 136 -10.14 -10.89 -10.77
N LYS A 137 -8.80 -10.93 -10.69
CA LYS A 137 -8.00 -12.14 -10.85
C LYS A 137 -7.20 -12.39 -9.59
N GLY A 138 -7.40 -13.53 -8.96
CA GLY A 138 -6.70 -13.92 -7.76
C GLY A 138 -6.99 -15.37 -7.40
N LYS A 139 -6.24 -15.90 -6.44
CA LYS A 139 -6.45 -17.24 -5.88
C LYS A 139 -7.52 -17.25 -4.79
N TRP A 140 -7.79 -16.09 -4.18
CA TRP A 140 -8.70 -15.99 -3.05
C TRP A 140 -10.16 -15.93 -3.49
N ASP A 141 -11.00 -16.52 -2.66
CA ASP A 141 -12.43 -16.55 -2.86
C ASP A 141 -13.11 -15.48 -2.01
N LEU A 142 -13.50 -14.36 -2.64
CA LEU A 142 -14.28 -13.29 -1.99
C LEU A 142 -15.66 -13.77 -1.51
N TRP A 143 -16.13 -14.93 -1.99
CA TRP A 143 -17.44 -15.46 -1.61
C TRP A 143 -17.55 -15.81 -0.13
N ARG A 144 -16.43 -16.16 0.50
CA ARG A 144 -16.34 -16.48 1.93
C ARG A 144 -16.61 -15.31 2.87
N PHE A 145 -16.62 -14.08 2.35
CA PHE A 145 -16.83 -12.89 3.16
C PHE A 145 -18.14 -12.19 2.79
N ASP A 146 -18.82 -11.71 3.83
CA ASP A 146 -20.00 -10.89 3.67
C ASP A 146 -19.63 -9.48 3.23
N LEU A 147 -20.51 -8.88 2.41
CA LEU A 147 -20.35 -7.51 1.95
C LEU A 147 -20.24 -6.51 3.13
N LYS A 148 -20.95 -6.79 4.24
CA LYS A 148 -20.93 -5.96 5.47
C LYS A 148 -19.57 -5.96 6.17
N GLN A 149 -18.79 -7.03 5.99
CA GLN A 149 -17.43 -7.14 6.54
C GLN A 149 -16.42 -6.30 5.75
N ILE A 150 -16.68 -6.03 4.46
CA ILE A 150 -15.82 -5.19 3.63
C ILE A 150 -16.01 -3.72 4.01
N LYS A 151 -15.02 -3.13 4.69
CA LYS A 151 -15.11 -1.73 5.15
C LYS A 151 -14.58 -0.73 4.15
N ARG A 152 -13.54 -1.12 3.39
CA ARG A 152 -12.89 -0.26 2.39
C ARG A 152 -12.42 -1.06 1.20
N VAL A 153 -12.45 -0.44 0.02
CA VAL A 153 -11.90 -0.97 -1.22
C VAL A 153 -10.87 0.00 -1.77
N ARG A 154 -9.68 -0.46 -2.08
CA ARG A 154 -8.59 0.36 -2.58
C ARG A 154 -8.07 -0.15 -3.90
N ILE A 155 -8.01 0.71 -4.92
CA ILE A 155 -7.27 0.42 -6.15
C ILE A 155 -5.82 0.86 -5.95
N VAL A 156 -4.86 -0.03 -6.19
CA VAL A 156 -3.42 0.21 -6.05
C VAL A 156 -2.72 -0.03 -7.38
N LYS A 157 -1.93 0.95 -7.81
CA LYS A 157 -1.02 0.85 -8.95
C LYS A 157 0.36 0.34 -8.51
N ARG A 158 0.71 -0.87 -8.95
CA ARG A 158 2.06 -1.45 -8.83
C ARG A 158 2.76 -1.42 -10.19
N ALA A 159 4.04 -1.81 -10.23
CA ALA A 159 4.84 -1.79 -11.46
C ALA A 159 4.40 -2.83 -12.52
N ASP A 160 3.64 -3.84 -12.14
CA ASP A 160 3.16 -4.90 -13.03
C ASP A 160 1.64 -4.84 -13.30
N GLY A 161 0.97 -3.77 -12.84
CA GLY A 161 -0.44 -3.52 -13.10
C GLY A 161 -1.19 -2.93 -11.93
N TYR A 162 -2.52 -3.01 -12.01
CA TYR A 162 -3.45 -2.51 -11.02
C TYR A 162 -4.01 -3.65 -10.18
N TYR A 163 -4.26 -3.37 -8.91
CA TYR A 163 -4.78 -4.32 -7.94
C TYR A 163 -5.93 -3.69 -7.17
N VAL A 164 -6.93 -4.49 -6.83
CA VAL A 164 -8.02 -4.10 -5.92
C VAL A 164 -7.77 -4.80 -4.60
N GLN A 165 -7.63 -4.02 -3.54
CA GLN A 165 -7.46 -4.46 -2.16
C GLN A 165 -8.77 -4.26 -1.41
N PHE A 166 -9.26 -5.34 -0.80
CA PHE A 166 -10.42 -5.34 0.08
C PHE A 166 -9.93 -5.34 1.53
N CYS A 167 -10.33 -4.33 2.29
CA CYS A 167 -10.09 -4.26 3.73
C CYS A 167 -11.29 -4.87 4.43
N VAL A 168 -11.14 -6.09 4.93
CA VAL A 168 -12.22 -6.89 5.53
C VAL A 168 -12.07 -6.88 7.05
N ALA A 169 -13.14 -6.52 7.75
CA ALA A 169 -13.28 -6.67 9.19
C ALA A 169 -13.68 -8.12 9.47
N VAL A 170 -12.72 -8.90 9.97
CA VAL A 170 -12.92 -10.28 10.38
C VAL A 170 -12.35 -10.40 11.77
N ASP A 171 -13.14 -10.95 12.68
CA ASP A 171 -12.69 -11.41 13.98
C ASP A 171 -12.16 -12.82 13.78
N VAL A 172 -10.84 -12.94 13.68
CA VAL A 172 -10.18 -14.23 13.55
C VAL A 172 -10.06 -14.78 14.96
N LYS A 173 -10.98 -15.65 15.35
CA LYS A 173 -10.86 -16.50 16.53
C LYS A 173 -10.33 -17.84 16.04
N GLU A 174 -9.09 -18.14 16.36
CA GLU A 174 -8.51 -19.47 16.13
C GLU A 174 -8.34 -20.12 17.49
N GLU A 175 -8.98 -21.28 17.67
CA GLU A 175 -8.76 -22.14 18.82
C GLU A 175 -7.44 -22.87 18.61
N LEU A 176 -6.36 -22.27 19.09
CA LEU A 176 -5.06 -22.94 19.16
C LEU A 176 -5.07 -23.82 20.40
N THR A 177 -4.69 -25.10 20.25
CA THR A 177 -4.40 -25.93 21.40
C THR A 177 -3.24 -25.30 22.18
N PRO A 178 -3.40 -25.01 23.48
CA PRO A 178 -2.33 -24.41 24.27
C PRO A 178 -1.14 -25.37 24.32
N SER A 179 -0.07 -25.04 23.60
CA SER A 179 1.22 -25.73 23.77
C SER A 179 1.95 -25.07 24.93
N LYS A 180 2.50 -25.88 25.84
CA LYS A 180 3.35 -25.41 26.96
C LYS A 180 4.74 -24.92 26.49
N ARG A 181 5.02 -25.00 25.18
CA ARG A 181 6.32 -24.66 24.59
C ARG A 181 6.35 -23.22 24.11
N THR A 182 7.26 -22.44 24.68
CA THR A 182 7.59 -21.08 24.25
C THR A 182 8.90 -21.10 23.46
N LEU A 183 8.91 -20.48 22.28
CA LEU A 183 10.13 -20.35 21.45
C LEU A 183 10.59 -18.89 21.40
N GLY A 184 11.88 -18.67 21.68
CA GLY A 184 12.53 -17.37 21.53
C GLY A 184 13.17 -17.26 20.15
N LEU A 185 12.82 -16.21 19.39
CA LEU A 185 13.39 -15.96 18.06
C LEU A 185 14.29 -14.73 18.09
N ASP A 186 15.60 -14.95 18.02
CA ASP A 186 16.60 -13.88 17.84
C ASP A 186 16.82 -13.61 16.35
N VAL A 187 16.50 -12.40 15.89
CA VAL A 187 16.55 -12.01 14.48
C VAL A 187 17.85 -11.30 14.15
N GLY A 188 18.61 -11.85 13.18
CA GLY A 188 19.96 -11.42 12.87
C GLY A 188 20.17 -10.88 11.45
N LEU A 189 21.40 -10.41 11.20
CA LEU A 189 21.90 -10.11 9.84
C LEU A 189 22.67 -11.28 9.22
N LYS A 190 23.36 -12.06 10.05
CA LYS A 190 24.11 -13.27 9.64
C LYS A 190 23.12 -14.35 9.23
N GLU A 191 22.34 -14.84 10.19
CA GLU A 191 21.17 -15.70 10.00
C GLU A 191 19.88 -14.87 10.04
N PHE A 192 18.80 -15.37 9.42
CA PHE A 192 17.51 -14.68 9.40
C PHE A 192 16.89 -14.64 10.80
N TYR A 193 16.91 -15.76 11.50
CA TYR A 193 16.76 -15.84 12.94
C TYR A 193 17.43 -17.11 13.50
N THR A 194 17.63 -17.15 14.81
CA THR A 194 18.01 -18.32 15.60
C THR A 194 16.94 -18.56 16.66
N ASP A 195 16.53 -19.82 16.81
CA ASP A 195 15.57 -20.26 17.81
C ASP A 195 16.26 -20.60 19.13
N SER A 196 15.53 -20.59 20.24
CA SER A 196 16.03 -20.98 21.57
C SER A 196 16.49 -22.45 21.63
N ASP A 197 16.00 -23.29 20.71
CA ASP A 197 16.46 -24.68 20.55
C ASP A 197 17.78 -24.81 19.75
N GLY A 198 18.40 -23.70 19.34
CA GLY A 198 19.62 -23.68 18.52
C GLY A 198 19.41 -23.85 17.01
N ASN A 199 18.15 -23.98 16.55
CA ASN A 199 17.83 -24.04 15.13
C ASN A 199 18.02 -22.68 14.46
N THR A 200 18.65 -22.64 13.28
CA THR A 200 18.87 -21.40 12.53
C THR A 200 18.14 -21.42 11.19
N GLU A 201 17.62 -20.27 10.76
CA GLU A 201 17.12 -20.08 9.41
C GLU A 201 18.08 -19.18 8.62
N PRO A 202 18.57 -19.62 7.44
CA PRO A 202 19.50 -18.85 6.65
C PRO A 202 18.90 -17.54 6.15
N ASN A 203 19.69 -16.47 6.14
CA ASN A 203 19.26 -15.22 5.52
C ASN A 203 19.41 -15.27 3.99
N PRO A 204 18.32 -15.31 3.20
CA PRO A 204 18.40 -15.43 1.74
C PRO A 204 18.97 -14.18 1.06
N ARG A 205 19.14 -13.06 1.78
CA ARG A 205 19.75 -11.82 1.29
C ARG A 205 19.20 -11.34 -0.07
N PHE A 206 17.89 -11.49 -0.30
CA PHE A 206 17.22 -11.20 -1.59
C PHE A 206 17.61 -9.86 -2.22
N TYR A 207 17.79 -8.82 -1.40
CA TYR A 207 18.20 -7.51 -1.88
C TYR A 207 19.63 -7.50 -2.42
N ARG A 208 20.60 -8.10 -1.70
CA ARG A 208 22.00 -8.19 -2.13
C ARG A 208 22.14 -8.96 -3.44
N ASN A 209 21.44 -10.09 -3.57
CA ASN A 209 21.43 -10.88 -4.80
C ASN A 209 20.83 -10.10 -5.97
N GLY A 210 19.83 -9.24 -5.70
CA GLY A 210 19.20 -8.37 -6.68
C GLY A 210 19.91 -7.03 -6.92
N GLU A 211 20.93 -6.68 -6.14
CA GLU A 211 21.51 -5.33 -6.06
C GLU A 211 22.19 -4.94 -7.38
N LYS A 212 23.03 -5.82 -7.93
CA LYS A 212 23.71 -5.60 -9.23
C LYS A 212 22.71 -5.26 -10.34
N ARG A 213 21.59 -6.00 -10.42
CA ARG A 213 20.51 -5.73 -11.38
C ARG A 213 19.74 -4.44 -11.06
N ALA A 214 19.53 -4.12 -9.79
CA ALA A 214 18.87 -2.87 -9.39
C ALA A 214 19.70 -1.65 -9.82
N ILE A 215 21.00 -1.66 -9.53
CA ILE A 215 21.96 -0.61 -9.95
C ILE A 215 21.98 -0.48 -11.47
N PHE A 216 22.02 -1.60 -12.19
CA PHE A 216 21.96 -1.60 -13.65
C PHE A 216 20.71 -0.90 -14.20
N TYR A 217 19.52 -1.23 -13.66
CA TYR A 217 18.28 -0.56 -14.08
C TYR A 217 18.24 0.91 -13.66
N GLN A 218 18.80 1.27 -12.50
CA GLN A 218 18.92 2.66 -12.06
C GLN A 218 19.82 3.48 -13.01
N ARG A 219 20.99 2.95 -13.40
CA ARG A 219 21.88 3.55 -14.40
C ARG A 219 21.16 3.77 -15.72
N ARG A 220 20.38 2.77 -16.18
CA ARG A 220 19.55 2.90 -17.40
C ARG A 220 18.52 4.01 -17.26
N VAL A 221 17.86 4.17 -16.11
CA VAL A 221 16.92 5.28 -15.89
C VAL A 221 17.65 6.62 -15.90
N SER A 222 18.82 6.71 -15.25
CA SER A 222 19.60 7.96 -15.17
C SER A 222 20.02 8.46 -16.56
N ARG A 223 20.55 7.56 -17.40
CA ARG A 223 21.01 7.89 -18.77
C ARG A 223 19.89 8.32 -19.72
N LYS A 224 18.61 8.06 -19.42
CA LYS A 224 17.49 8.49 -20.27
C LYS A 224 17.13 9.94 -19.96
N LYS A 225 17.24 10.83 -20.95
CA LYS A 225 16.92 12.27 -20.83
C LYS A 225 15.52 12.49 -20.24
N LYS A 226 15.38 13.49 -19.36
CA LYS A 226 14.09 14.03 -18.92
C LYS A 226 13.65 15.05 -19.97
N GLY A 227 12.45 14.93 -20.54
CA GLY A 227 11.99 15.89 -21.56
C GLY A 227 10.55 15.67 -22.02
N LYS A 228 9.96 16.72 -22.63
CA LYS A 228 8.66 16.70 -23.28
C LYS A 228 8.71 15.88 -24.58
N ALA A 229 7.58 15.30 -24.97
CA ALA A 229 7.44 14.55 -26.22
C ALA A 229 7.67 15.49 -27.41
N VAL A 230 8.47 15.06 -28.39
CA VAL A 230 8.50 15.65 -29.73
C VAL A 230 8.36 14.46 -30.69
N GLY A 231 7.30 14.44 -31.50
CA GLY A 231 6.96 13.36 -32.44
C GLY A 231 6.18 12.16 -31.87
N HIS A 232 5.82 11.21 -32.75
CA HIS A 232 4.94 10.06 -32.49
C HIS A 232 5.48 9.02 -31.49
N ALA A 233 6.79 8.99 -31.22
CA ALA A 233 7.42 8.13 -30.21
C ALA A 233 8.11 8.96 -29.13
N SER A 234 7.37 9.41 -28.10
CA SER A 234 7.92 10.34 -27.12
C SER A 234 9.14 9.77 -26.37
N ARG A 235 10.23 10.55 -26.30
CA ARG A 235 11.45 10.25 -25.52
C ARG A 235 11.13 10.00 -24.03
N THR A 236 10.04 10.59 -23.53
CA THR A 236 9.43 10.37 -22.21
C THR A 236 8.93 8.92 -22.03
N ALA A 237 8.36 8.30 -23.06
CA ALA A 237 7.90 6.91 -23.02
C ALA A 237 9.05 5.93 -22.77
N ASN A 238 10.22 6.18 -23.36
CA ASN A 238 11.41 5.32 -23.14
C ASN A 238 11.94 5.40 -21.70
N ARG A 239 11.93 6.59 -21.11
CA ARG A 239 12.27 6.75 -19.68
C ARG A 239 11.23 6.07 -18.79
N ASN A 240 9.94 6.21 -19.08
CA ASN A 240 8.87 5.55 -18.34
C ASN A 240 8.97 4.01 -18.42
N LYS A 241 9.30 3.46 -19.59
CA LYS A 241 9.59 2.03 -19.76
C LYS A 241 10.77 1.59 -18.88
N ALA A 242 11.85 2.37 -18.82
CA ALA A 242 13.00 2.08 -17.95
C ALA A 242 12.64 2.14 -16.45
N ILE A 243 11.89 3.17 -16.03
CA ILE A 243 11.37 3.30 -14.67
C ILE A 243 10.49 2.10 -14.31
N ASN A 244 9.65 1.64 -15.25
CA ASN A 244 8.80 0.49 -15.03
C ASN A 244 9.61 -0.80 -14.85
N ARG A 245 10.66 -1.03 -15.65
CA ARG A 245 11.58 -2.18 -15.49
C ARG A 245 12.26 -2.16 -14.12
N LEU A 246 12.76 -1.01 -13.68
CA LEU A 246 13.31 -0.82 -12.34
C LEU A 246 12.25 -1.13 -11.26
N GLY A 247 11.04 -0.60 -11.41
CA GLY A 247 9.92 -0.85 -10.51
C GLY A 247 9.53 -2.32 -10.40
N ARG A 248 9.53 -3.06 -11.52
CA ARG A 248 9.26 -4.51 -11.55
C ARG A 248 10.34 -5.31 -10.83
N HIS A 249 11.60 -4.91 -10.96
CA HIS A 249 12.71 -5.55 -10.24
C HIS A 249 12.57 -5.36 -8.72
N HIS A 250 12.29 -4.14 -8.26
CA HIS A 250 12.00 -3.89 -6.85
C HIS A 250 10.75 -4.62 -6.35
N LEU A 251 9.72 -4.72 -7.19
CA LEU A 251 8.51 -5.49 -6.87
C LEU A 251 8.81 -6.98 -6.70
N LYS A 252 9.68 -7.56 -7.55
CA LYS A 252 10.13 -8.95 -7.44
C LYS A 252 10.82 -9.20 -6.10
N ILE A 253 11.79 -8.36 -5.73
CA ILE A 253 12.51 -8.47 -4.45
C ILE A 253 11.53 -8.32 -3.28
N SER A 254 10.60 -7.37 -3.34
CA SER A 254 9.57 -7.18 -2.32
C SER A 254 8.70 -8.43 -2.13
N ARG A 255 8.26 -9.05 -3.23
CA ARG A 255 7.45 -10.28 -3.19
C ARG A 255 8.23 -11.47 -2.63
N GLN A 256 9.50 -11.64 -3.01
CA GLN A 256 10.35 -12.70 -2.47
C GLN A 256 10.50 -12.58 -0.95
N ARG A 257 10.74 -11.36 -0.45
CA ARG A 257 10.82 -11.09 0.99
C ARG A 257 9.51 -11.38 1.72
N GLU A 258 8.39 -10.97 1.14
CA GLU A 258 7.07 -11.16 1.73
C GLU A 258 6.67 -12.65 1.78
N GLU A 259 6.87 -13.38 0.68
CA GLU A 259 6.58 -14.82 0.62
C GLU A 259 7.50 -15.64 1.53
N HIS A 260 8.79 -15.27 1.63
CA HIS A 260 9.71 -15.88 2.60
C HIS A 260 9.19 -15.74 4.04
N ALA A 261 8.83 -14.52 4.44
CA ALA A 261 8.28 -14.26 5.77
C ALA A 261 6.98 -15.04 6.02
N LYS A 262 6.05 -15.06 5.06
CA LYS A 262 4.81 -15.84 5.18
C LYS A 262 5.06 -17.34 5.31
N ARG A 263 6.00 -17.88 4.53
CA ARG A 263 6.36 -19.30 4.58
C ARG A 263 6.91 -19.68 5.95
N LEU A 264 7.78 -18.83 6.51
CA LEU A 264 8.34 -19.04 7.85
C LEU A 264 7.26 -19.01 8.92
N VAL A 265 6.43 -17.96 8.95
CA VAL A 265 5.31 -17.88 9.91
C VAL A 265 4.40 -19.10 9.82
N ARG A 266 4.09 -19.59 8.61
CA ARG A 266 3.29 -20.82 8.43
C ARG A 266 3.99 -22.09 8.92
N SER A 267 5.31 -22.17 8.76
CA SER A 267 6.11 -23.29 9.26
C SER A 267 6.09 -23.33 10.79
N TYR A 268 6.30 -22.17 11.43
CA TYR A 268 6.35 -22.04 12.90
C TYR A 268 5.00 -22.25 13.55
N ARG A 269 3.92 -21.72 12.95
CA ARG A 269 2.57 -21.90 13.47
C ARG A 269 2.17 -23.38 13.58
N LYS A 270 2.79 -24.29 12.83
CA LYS A 270 2.59 -25.74 12.99
C LYS A 270 3.39 -26.36 14.13
N LYS A 271 4.45 -25.69 14.60
CA LYS A 271 5.43 -26.21 15.56
C LYS A 271 5.25 -25.69 16.98
N SER A 272 4.70 -24.48 17.15
CA SER A 272 4.56 -23.83 18.47
C SER A 272 3.32 -22.94 18.56
N ALA A 273 2.75 -22.85 19.77
CA ALA A 273 1.57 -22.04 20.06
C ALA A 273 1.91 -20.57 20.40
N ALA A 274 3.14 -20.30 20.85
CA ALA A 274 3.60 -18.96 21.19
C ALA A 274 5.07 -18.76 20.81
N PHE A 275 5.41 -17.57 20.29
CA PHE A 275 6.78 -17.19 19.98
C PHE A 275 7.04 -15.74 20.41
N ILE A 276 8.21 -15.50 20.98
CA ILE A 276 8.70 -14.17 21.36
C ILE A 276 9.73 -13.77 20.31
N VAL A 277 9.51 -12.62 19.65
CA VAL A 277 10.44 -12.11 18.64
C VAL A 277 11.16 -10.91 19.20
N ASP A 278 12.48 -10.99 19.29
CA ASP A 278 13.28 -9.85 19.70
C ASP A 278 13.28 -8.75 18.64
N ARG A 279 13.31 -7.51 19.12
CA ARG A 279 13.18 -6.34 18.25
C ARG A 279 14.54 -5.88 17.76
N LEU A 280 14.92 -6.29 16.55
CA LEU A 280 16.09 -5.72 15.89
C LEU A 280 15.78 -4.32 15.29
N CYS A 281 16.27 -3.27 15.94
CA CYS A 281 16.09 -1.88 15.51
C CYS A 281 17.19 -1.42 14.53
N ILE A 282 17.08 -1.74 13.24
CA ILE A 282 17.99 -1.22 12.21
C ILE A 282 17.54 0.19 11.75
N LYS A 283 18.45 1.19 11.76
CA LYS A 283 18.21 2.52 11.18
C LYS A 283 17.71 2.41 9.73
N GLY A 284 16.48 2.86 9.47
CA GLY A 284 15.86 2.83 8.14
C GLY A 284 15.19 1.50 7.76
N GLY A 285 15.30 0.45 8.59
CA GLY A 285 14.55 -0.79 8.43
C GLY A 285 13.10 -0.62 8.90
N ARG A 286 12.13 -0.90 8.04
CA ARG A 286 10.82 -1.34 8.52
C ARG A 286 10.93 -2.83 8.74
N PHE A 287 10.88 -3.27 9.98
CA PHE A 287 10.65 -4.68 10.27
C PHE A 287 9.35 -5.09 9.57
N CYS A 288 9.45 -6.05 8.65
CA CYS A 288 8.30 -6.60 7.95
C CYS A 288 7.53 -7.57 8.85
N CYS A 289 8.16 -8.03 9.93
CA CYS A 289 7.49 -8.66 11.05
C CYS A 289 6.99 -7.56 11.98
N LYS A 290 5.83 -6.97 11.68
CA LYS A 290 4.91 -6.73 12.80
C LYS A 290 4.68 -8.12 13.35
N ALA A 291 5.36 -8.46 14.45
CA ALA A 291 5.08 -9.64 15.22
C ALA A 291 3.57 -9.68 15.41
N ALA A 292 2.93 -10.55 14.66
CA ALA A 292 1.58 -10.92 14.96
C ALA A 292 1.76 -12.19 15.76
N LEU A 293 1.72 -12.02 17.08
CA LEU A 293 0.89 -12.90 17.87
C LEU A 293 -0.44 -13.03 17.10
N PHE A 294 -0.59 -14.17 16.44
CA PHE A 294 -1.87 -14.72 16.02
C PHE A 294 -1.96 -16.06 16.72
#